data_AF-A0A016QNR0-F1
#
_entry.id   AF-A0A016QNR0-F1
#
_cell.length_a   1.000
_cell.length_b   1.000
_cell.length_c   1.000
_cell.angle_alpha   90.00
_cell.angle_beta   90.00
_cell.angle_gamma   90.00
#
_symmetry.space_group_name_H-M   'P 1'
#
loop_
_entity.id
_entity.type
_entity.pdbx_description
1 polymer ?
#
loop_
_entity_poly.entity_id
_entity_poly.type
_entity_poly.pdbx_seq_one_letter_code
_entity_poly.pdbx_strand_id
1 'polypeptide(L)'
;MADWLAPISHITLPYALALALIAAYWLWRVAREAGHRWVPHVSWWAVPGLGLLWTTPLADAPALFGLGAALLLLAEFWPGAFRPARVRPGWAWPAVGVVVGLTLLGLTAVRGGTDLSVTLALAALLAGLGGLLSAALYREHAASRLPGLEVRFGRVQFPEWPDLSVTLTERGARLVNVSDGPLRLAGWSPSGMNAWLRVRDEGGAPLNTLNAGQSAFLPLNGRAGGVRVWYVPVHRRGGRQPGEPRLFRADWTPPVYADQRVLN
;
A
#
# COMPACT_ATOMS: atom_id res chain seq x y z
N MET A 1 -54.52 9.20 -30.25
CA MET A 1 -53.14 8.65 -30.35
C MET A 1 -52.13 9.79 -30.38
N ALA A 2 -52.02 10.59 -29.31
CA ALA A 2 -51.09 11.73 -29.26
C ALA A 2 -50.70 12.20 -27.83
N ASP A 3 -50.66 11.31 -26.84
CA ASP A 3 -50.29 11.68 -25.44
C ASP A 3 -48.97 11.05 -24.95
N TRP A 4 -48.22 10.35 -25.81
CA TRP A 4 -47.02 9.60 -25.40
C TRP A 4 -45.70 10.40 -25.47
N LEU A 5 -45.77 11.69 -25.84
CA LEU A 5 -44.64 12.61 -25.92
C LEU A 5 -44.80 13.78 -24.95
N ALA A 6 -45.48 13.58 -23.82
CA ALA A 6 -45.46 14.57 -22.76
C ALA A 6 -44.03 14.64 -22.19
N PRO A 7 -43.40 15.83 -22.13
CA PRO A 7 -42.09 16.00 -21.51
C PRO A 7 -42.13 15.48 -20.06
N ILE A 8 -41.17 14.61 -19.72
CA ILE A 8 -41.04 14.05 -18.37
C ILE A 8 -40.43 15.14 -17.49
N SER A 9 -41.29 16.07 -17.07
CA SER A 9 -40.96 17.26 -16.28
C SER A 9 -40.67 16.96 -14.80
N HIS A 10 -40.54 15.68 -14.43
CA HIS A 10 -40.34 15.25 -13.06
C HIS A 10 -39.50 13.98 -12.97
N ILE A 11 -38.63 13.93 -11.97
CA ILE A 11 -37.84 12.75 -11.66
C ILE A 11 -38.76 11.66 -11.12
N THR A 12 -38.87 10.56 -11.84
CA THR A 12 -39.64 9.40 -11.36
C THR A 12 -38.86 8.67 -10.27
N LEU A 13 -39.56 8.11 -9.29
CA LEU A 13 -38.96 7.27 -8.23
C LEU A 13 -38.03 6.17 -8.77
N PRO A 14 -38.41 5.35 -9.78
CA PRO A 14 -37.53 4.33 -10.31
C PRO A 14 -36.26 4.92 -10.95
N TYR A 15 -36.35 6.09 -11.61
CA TYR A 15 -35.19 6.76 -12.18
C TYR A 15 -34.24 7.27 -11.10
N ALA A 16 -34.76 7.93 -10.06
CA ALA A 16 -33.97 8.36 -8.91
C ALA A 16 -33.26 7.18 -8.22
N LEU A 17 -33.96 6.06 -8.06
CA LEU A 17 -33.41 4.84 -7.46
C LEU A 17 -32.30 4.24 -8.33
N ALA A 18 -32.46 4.22 -9.65
CA ALA A 18 -31.40 3.77 -10.57
C ALA A 18 -30.14 4.64 -10.45
N LEU A 19 -30.29 5.97 -10.42
CA LEU A 19 -29.15 6.89 -10.23
C LEU A 19 -28.48 6.70 -8.86
N ALA A 20 -29.26 6.49 -7.81
CA ALA A 20 -28.74 6.23 -6.47
C ALA A 20 -27.94 4.92 -6.42
N LEU A 21 -28.41 3.85 -7.09
CA LEU A 21 -27.69 2.58 -7.17
C LEU A 21 -26.36 2.72 -7.95
N ILE A 22 -26.36 3.48 -9.04
CA ILE A 22 -25.14 3.75 -9.81
C ILE A 22 -24.13 4.55 -8.96
N ALA A 23 -24.59 5.57 -8.25
CA ALA A 23 -23.75 6.34 -7.34
C ALA A 23 -23.19 5.48 -6.19
N ALA A 24 -24.02 4.62 -5.60
CA ALA A 24 -23.60 3.70 -4.54
C ALA A 24 -22.58 2.67 -5.04
N TYR A 25 -22.79 2.11 -6.23
CA TYR A 25 -21.83 1.22 -6.89
C TYR A 25 -20.48 1.92 -7.10
N TRP A 26 -20.50 3.15 -7.62
CA TRP A 26 -19.27 3.92 -7.83
C TRP A 26 -18.53 4.20 -6.53
N LEU A 27 -19.23 4.62 -5.46
CA LEU A 27 -18.63 4.82 -4.14
C LEU A 27 -18.04 3.54 -3.55
N TRP A 28 -18.75 2.41 -3.67
CA TRP A 28 -18.25 1.10 -3.26
C TRP A 28 -16.98 0.71 -4.02
N ARG A 29 -16.95 0.95 -5.35
CA ARG A 29 -15.77 0.71 -6.18
C ARG A 29 -14.59 1.58 -5.73
N VAL A 30 -14.80 2.87 -5.52
CA VAL A 30 -13.77 3.78 -4.99
C VAL A 30 -13.23 3.30 -3.65
N ALA A 31 -14.10 2.88 -2.73
CA ALA A 31 -13.71 2.34 -1.42
C ALA A 31 -12.85 1.07 -1.54
N ARG A 32 -13.26 0.13 -2.40
CA ARG A 32 -12.52 -1.11 -2.68
C ARG A 32 -11.13 -0.81 -3.26
N GLU A 33 -11.07 0.04 -4.28
CA GLU A 33 -9.81 0.38 -4.96
C GLU A 33 -8.86 1.19 -4.07
N ALA A 34 -9.38 2.08 -3.22
CA ALA A 34 -8.59 2.80 -2.23
C ALA A 34 -7.84 1.85 -1.28
N GLY A 35 -8.49 0.74 -0.89
CA GLY A 35 -7.86 -0.32 -0.11
C GLY A 35 -6.64 -0.97 -0.80
N HIS A 36 -6.63 -0.97 -2.13
CA HIS A 36 -5.53 -1.47 -2.97
C HIS A 36 -4.51 -0.39 -3.37
N ARG A 37 -4.62 0.84 -2.85
CA ARG A 37 -3.79 2.02 -3.21
C ARG A 37 -4.06 2.56 -4.62
N TRP A 38 -5.25 2.33 -5.15
CA TRP A 38 -5.68 2.90 -6.41
C TRP A 38 -6.58 4.09 -6.14
N VAL A 39 -6.35 5.19 -6.86
CA VAL A 39 -7.15 6.41 -6.74
C VAL A 39 -7.95 6.64 -8.01
N PRO A 40 -9.18 7.16 -7.90
CA PRO A 40 -9.97 7.54 -9.05
C PRO A 40 -9.22 8.62 -9.85
N HIS A 41 -9.10 8.41 -11.15
CA HIS A 41 -8.55 9.39 -12.10
C HIS A 41 -9.59 9.71 -13.16
N VAL A 42 -9.72 8.87 -14.19
CA VAL A 42 -10.81 9.01 -15.18
C VAL A 42 -12.15 8.60 -14.56
N SER A 43 -12.15 7.80 -13.49
CA SER A 43 -13.38 7.48 -12.76
C SER A 43 -14.09 8.70 -12.15
N TRP A 44 -13.41 9.85 -11.99
CA TRP A 44 -14.05 11.10 -11.56
C TRP A 44 -15.11 11.63 -12.52
N TRP A 45 -15.08 11.21 -13.80
CA TRP A 45 -16.13 11.55 -14.78
C TRP A 45 -17.50 10.97 -14.43
N ALA A 46 -17.59 10.02 -13.47
CA ALA A 46 -18.87 9.54 -12.97
C ALA A 46 -19.69 10.65 -12.28
N VAL A 47 -19.03 11.64 -11.65
CA VAL A 47 -19.71 12.76 -10.98
C VAL A 47 -20.47 13.65 -11.97
N PRO A 48 -19.82 14.25 -13.00
CA PRO A 48 -20.54 15.00 -14.02
C PRO A 48 -21.49 14.10 -14.84
N GLY A 49 -21.17 12.82 -15.04
CA GLY A 49 -22.06 11.87 -15.70
C GLY A 49 -23.41 11.70 -14.96
N LEU A 50 -23.36 11.47 -13.64
CA LEU A 50 -24.56 11.39 -12.81
C LEU A 50 -25.29 12.73 -12.70
N GLY A 51 -24.56 13.85 -12.65
CA GLY A 51 -25.16 15.19 -12.69
C GLY A 51 -25.97 15.43 -13.97
N LEU A 52 -25.42 15.07 -15.13
CA LEU A 52 -26.11 15.20 -16.43
C LEU A 52 -27.36 14.32 -16.51
N LEU A 53 -27.27 13.08 -16.04
CA LEU A 53 -28.43 12.19 -15.97
C LEU A 53 -29.52 12.77 -15.06
N TRP A 54 -29.16 13.26 -13.87
CA TRP A 54 -30.10 13.92 -12.96
C TRP A 54 -30.81 15.11 -13.62
N THR A 55 -30.08 15.92 -14.39
CA THR A 55 -30.63 17.09 -15.09
C THR A 55 -31.42 16.76 -16.35
N THR A 56 -31.32 15.54 -16.89
CA THR A 56 -31.96 15.15 -18.15
C THR A 56 -33.47 15.39 -18.15
N PRO A 57 -34.25 14.85 -17.19
CA PRO A 57 -35.70 15.10 -17.13
C PRO A 57 -36.02 16.56 -16.77
N LEU A 58 -35.14 17.24 -16.03
CA LEU A 58 -35.39 18.62 -15.58
C LEU A 58 -35.25 19.64 -16.72
N ALA A 59 -34.39 19.35 -17.69
CA ALA A 59 -34.11 20.21 -18.83
C ALA A 59 -34.82 19.77 -20.13
N ASP A 60 -35.59 18.68 -20.09
CA ASP A 60 -36.21 18.03 -21.27
C ASP A 60 -35.23 17.83 -22.44
N ALA A 61 -33.96 17.56 -22.12
CA ALA A 61 -32.87 17.53 -23.08
C ALA A 61 -32.30 16.10 -23.21
N PRO A 62 -32.78 15.27 -24.16
CA PRO A 62 -32.37 13.87 -24.30
C PRO A 62 -30.88 13.72 -24.63
N ALA A 63 -30.24 14.75 -25.20
CA ALA A 63 -28.81 14.77 -25.43
C ALA A 63 -27.99 14.66 -24.13
N LEU A 64 -28.48 15.21 -23.00
CA LEU A 64 -27.83 15.12 -21.70
C LEU A 64 -27.79 13.67 -21.20
N PHE A 65 -28.80 12.87 -21.54
CA PHE A 65 -28.81 11.45 -21.22
C PHE A 65 -27.65 10.72 -21.88
N GLY A 66 -27.50 10.89 -23.20
CA GLY A 66 -26.45 10.24 -23.97
C GLY A 66 -25.06 10.66 -23.50
N LEU A 67 -24.86 11.95 -23.22
CA LEU A 67 -23.60 12.46 -22.70
C LEU A 67 -23.32 11.93 -21.28
N GLY A 68 -24.32 11.93 -20.39
CA GLY A 68 -24.20 11.40 -19.03
C GLY A 68 -23.84 9.92 -19.02
N ALA A 69 -24.51 9.11 -19.84
CA ALA A 69 -24.22 7.70 -20.02
C ALA A 69 -22.80 7.48 -20.59
N ALA A 70 -22.39 8.26 -21.60
CA ALA A 70 -21.05 8.16 -22.18
C ALA A 70 -19.95 8.49 -21.14
N LEU A 71 -20.17 9.50 -20.28
CA LEU A 71 -19.24 9.82 -19.19
C LEU A 71 -19.17 8.71 -18.14
N LEU A 72 -20.27 8.03 -17.84
CA LEU A 72 -20.25 6.87 -16.93
C LEU A 72 -19.52 5.69 -17.55
N LEU A 73 -19.71 5.40 -18.83
CA LEU A 73 -18.96 4.37 -19.54
C LEU A 73 -17.47 4.68 -19.58
N LEU A 74 -17.12 5.95 -19.81
CA LEU A 74 -15.73 6.43 -19.75
C LEU A 74 -15.15 6.25 -18.35
N ALA A 75 -15.91 6.62 -17.31
CA ALA A 75 -15.48 6.46 -15.93
C ALA A 75 -15.29 4.99 -15.52
N GLU A 76 -16.06 4.08 -16.13
CA GLU A 76 -16.07 2.66 -15.78
C GLU A 76 -15.00 1.86 -16.54
N PHE A 77 -14.92 2.04 -17.87
CA PHE A 77 -14.20 1.15 -18.79
C PHE A 77 -12.92 1.74 -19.38
N TRP A 78 -12.56 2.98 -19.06
CA TRP A 78 -11.30 3.54 -19.54
C TRP A 78 -10.09 2.83 -18.90
N PRO A 79 -9.03 2.48 -19.66
CA PRO A 79 -7.84 1.78 -19.14
C PRO A 79 -7.05 2.57 -18.07
N GLY A 80 -7.43 3.81 -17.78
CA GLY A 80 -6.92 4.65 -16.70
C GLY A 80 -8.01 5.16 -15.73
N ALA A 81 -9.13 4.46 -15.60
CA ALA A 81 -10.20 4.81 -14.66
C ALA A 81 -9.65 5.03 -13.24
N PHE A 82 -8.77 4.13 -12.81
CA PHE A 82 -8.05 4.22 -11.55
C PHE A 82 -6.54 4.13 -11.80
N ARG A 83 -5.75 4.81 -10.95
CA ARG A 83 -4.27 4.78 -11.03
C ARG A 83 -3.66 4.48 -9.67
N PRO A 84 -2.49 3.79 -9.64
CA PRO A 84 -1.78 3.56 -8.39
C PRO A 84 -1.29 4.89 -7.78
N ALA A 85 -1.65 5.13 -6.51
CA ALA A 85 -1.26 6.31 -5.77
C ALA A 85 -0.02 6.06 -4.91
N ARG A 86 1.03 6.85 -5.14
CA ARG A 86 2.30 6.81 -4.40
C ARG A 86 2.19 7.44 -3.01
N VAL A 87 1.27 8.39 -2.86
CA VAL A 87 1.07 9.18 -1.63
C VAL A 87 -0.41 9.09 -1.24
N ARG A 88 -0.69 9.18 0.06
CA ARG A 88 -2.06 9.23 0.57
C ARG A 88 -2.80 10.44 0.00
N PRO A 89 -4.03 10.28 -0.52
CA PRO A 89 -4.87 11.41 -0.93
C PRO A 89 -5.16 12.35 0.24
N GLY A 90 -5.14 13.66 -0.02
CA GLY A 90 -5.52 14.66 0.98
C GLY A 90 -7.01 14.59 1.31
N TRP A 91 -7.37 14.81 2.58
CA TRP A 91 -8.77 14.74 3.06
C TRP A 91 -9.47 16.10 3.11
N ALA A 92 -8.72 17.21 3.12
CA ALA A 92 -9.25 18.55 3.33
C ALA A 92 -10.26 18.98 2.24
N TRP A 93 -9.88 18.87 0.95
CA TRP A 93 -10.76 19.23 -0.16
C TRP A 93 -12.00 18.34 -0.27
N PRO A 94 -11.90 17.01 -0.14
CA PRO A 94 -13.08 16.15 -0.05
C PRO A 94 -14.04 16.52 1.09
N ALA A 95 -13.50 16.85 2.27
CA ALA A 95 -14.32 17.29 3.41
C ALA A 95 -15.07 18.59 3.10
N VAL A 96 -14.41 19.56 2.46
CA VAL A 96 -15.06 20.80 1.98
C VAL A 96 -16.20 20.46 1.02
N GLY A 97 -16.00 19.54 0.07
CA GLY A 97 -17.03 19.10 -0.86
C GLY A 97 -18.27 18.51 -0.16
N VAL A 98 -18.08 17.67 0.86
CA VAL A 98 -19.19 17.12 1.66
C VAL A 98 -19.91 18.22 2.44
N VAL A 99 -19.17 19.11 3.11
CA VAL A 99 -19.77 20.21 3.89
C VAL A 99 -20.56 21.13 2.98
N VAL A 100 -20.02 21.52 1.82
CA VAL A 100 -20.70 22.35 0.83
C VAL A 100 -21.94 21.65 0.29
N GLY A 101 -21.83 20.37 -0.10
CA GLY A 101 -22.97 19.58 -0.61
C GLY A 101 -24.11 19.47 0.40
N LEU A 102 -23.80 19.15 1.66
CA LEU A 102 -24.80 19.09 2.74
C LEU A 102 -25.42 20.46 3.04
N THR A 103 -24.61 21.51 3.07
CA THR A 103 -25.09 22.88 3.33
C THR A 103 -26.03 23.34 2.22
N LEU A 104 -25.68 23.10 0.95
CA LEU A 104 -26.53 23.42 -0.19
C LEU A 104 -27.83 22.61 -0.15
N LEU A 105 -27.78 21.29 0.10
CA LEU A 105 -29.00 20.47 0.24
C LEU A 105 -29.91 21.02 1.35
N GLY A 106 -29.34 21.32 2.53
CA GLY A 106 -30.10 21.89 3.65
C GLY A 106 -30.73 23.25 3.32
N LEU A 107 -29.98 24.13 2.65
CA LEU A 107 -30.52 25.42 2.19
C LEU A 107 -31.64 25.25 1.17
N THR A 108 -31.49 24.34 0.20
CA THR A 108 -32.55 24.07 -0.78
C THR A 108 -33.80 23.47 -0.16
N ALA A 109 -33.65 22.64 0.88
CA ALA A 109 -34.78 22.05 1.60
C ALA A 109 -35.56 23.07 2.44
N VAL A 110 -34.88 24.06 3.03
CA VAL A 110 -35.49 25.07 3.91
C VAL A 110 -36.03 26.28 3.15
N ARG A 111 -35.28 26.78 2.17
CA ARG A 111 -35.59 28.04 1.46
C ARG A 111 -36.21 27.83 0.09
N GLY A 112 -36.35 26.57 -0.34
CA GLY A 112 -36.54 26.24 -1.74
C GLY A 112 -35.22 26.42 -2.51
N GLY A 113 -35.10 25.71 -3.61
CA GLY A 113 -33.93 25.75 -4.47
C GLY A 113 -34.29 25.45 -5.91
N THR A 114 -33.42 25.85 -6.83
CA THR A 114 -33.53 25.42 -8.22
C THR A 114 -33.03 23.98 -8.37
N ASP A 115 -33.52 23.30 -9.40
CA ASP A 115 -33.03 21.97 -9.81
C ASP A 115 -31.51 21.92 -10.00
N LEU A 116 -30.94 23.00 -10.52
CA LEU A 116 -29.50 23.19 -10.67
C LEU A 116 -28.78 23.22 -9.31
N SER A 117 -29.37 23.86 -8.30
CA SER A 117 -28.80 23.91 -6.95
C SER A 117 -28.75 22.52 -6.31
N VAL A 118 -29.82 21.73 -6.46
CA VAL A 118 -29.89 20.34 -5.97
C VAL A 118 -28.86 19.48 -6.70
N THR A 119 -28.75 19.62 -8.03
CA THR A 119 -27.77 18.89 -8.85
C THR A 119 -26.34 19.18 -8.40
N LEU A 120 -26.00 20.46 -8.21
CA LEU A 120 -24.67 20.86 -7.74
C LEU A 120 -24.40 20.34 -6.33
N ALA A 121 -25.40 20.35 -5.45
CA ALA A 121 -25.27 19.84 -4.09
C ALA A 121 -25.01 18.32 -4.07
N LEU A 122 -25.74 17.56 -4.89
CA LEU A 122 -25.53 16.11 -5.05
C LEU A 122 -24.17 15.80 -5.68
N ALA A 123 -23.75 16.55 -6.70
CA ALA A 123 -22.45 16.37 -7.34
C ALA A 123 -21.30 16.68 -6.37
N ALA A 124 -21.40 17.76 -5.58
CA ALA A 124 -20.43 18.11 -4.56
C ALA A 124 -20.35 17.05 -3.45
N LEU A 125 -21.52 16.54 -3.01
CA LEU A 125 -21.60 15.48 -2.00
C LEU A 125 -20.97 14.18 -2.50
N LEU A 126 -21.31 13.75 -3.72
CA LEU A 126 -20.75 12.55 -4.33
C LEU A 126 -19.24 12.67 -4.52
N ALA A 127 -18.77 13.84 -4.99
CA ALA A 127 -17.36 14.09 -5.17
C ALA A 127 -16.59 14.07 -3.85
N GLY A 128 -17.13 14.75 -2.83
CA GLY A 128 -16.59 14.78 -1.48
C GLY A 128 -16.52 13.40 -0.84
N LEU A 129 -17.59 12.60 -0.94
CA LEU A 129 -17.63 11.23 -0.42
C LEU A 129 -16.62 10.32 -1.11
N GLY A 130 -16.53 10.36 -2.45
CA GLY A 130 -15.54 9.58 -3.19
C GLY A 130 -14.10 9.93 -2.78
N GLY A 131 -13.83 11.23 -2.56
CA GLY A 131 -12.52 11.70 -2.11
C GLY A 131 -12.20 11.30 -0.67
N LEU A 132 -13.18 11.39 0.24
CA LEU A 132 -13.04 10.97 1.63
C LEU A 132 -12.84 9.46 1.74
N LEU A 133 -13.61 8.65 1.00
CA LEU A 133 -13.41 7.19 0.96
C LEU A 133 -12.01 6.86 0.42
N SER A 134 -11.57 7.55 -0.63
CA SER A 134 -10.22 7.41 -1.16
C SER A 134 -9.15 7.71 -0.11
N ALA A 135 -9.31 8.76 0.69
CA ALA A 135 -8.34 9.17 1.71
C ALA A 135 -8.40 8.33 2.99
N ALA A 136 -9.60 7.90 3.40
CA ALA A 136 -9.86 7.16 4.64
C ALA A 136 -9.47 5.70 4.52
N LEU A 137 -9.75 5.08 3.36
CA LEU A 137 -9.49 3.67 3.10
C LEU A 137 -8.13 3.40 2.45
N TYR A 138 -7.38 4.47 2.13
CA TYR A 138 -6.00 4.33 1.65
C TYR A 138 -5.14 3.58 2.67
N ARG A 139 -4.62 2.41 2.27
CA ARG A 139 -3.69 1.63 3.09
C ARG A 139 -2.26 1.93 2.68
N GLU A 140 -1.53 2.64 3.54
CA GLU A 140 -0.08 2.66 3.47
C GLU A 140 0.46 1.26 3.73
N HIS A 141 0.88 0.59 2.66
CA HIS A 141 1.82 -0.51 2.80
C HIS A 141 3.17 0.14 3.08
N ALA A 142 3.65 -0.02 4.31
CA ALA A 142 5.05 0.23 4.62
C ALA A 142 5.85 -0.61 3.62
N ALA A 143 6.51 0.04 2.66
CA ALA A 143 7.46 -0.64 1.82
C ALA A 143 8.43 -1.32 2.78
N SER A 144 8.54 -2.65 2.73
CA SER A 144 9.49 -3.38 3.54
C SER A 144 10.88 -2.99 3.05
N ARG A 145 11.40 -1.85 3.51
CA ARG A 145 12.75 -1.41 3.20
C ARG A 145 13.67 -2.55 3.61
N LEU A 146 14.47 -3.03 2.66
CA LEU A 146 15.53 -3.98 2.99
C LEU A 146 16.42 -3.30 4.03
N PRO A 147 16.76 -3.99 5.13
CA PRO A 147 17.60 -3.40 6.14
C PRO A 147 18.94 -3.00 5.49
N GLY A 148 19.24 -1.70 5.49
CA GLY A 148 20.44 -1.16 4.86
C GLY A 148 21.63 -1.07 5.82
N LEU A 149 22.63 -0.25 5.44
CA LEU A 149 23.77 0.12 6.29
C LEU A 149 23.36 0.80 7.60
N GLU A 150 22.16 1.37 7.68
CA GLU A 150 21.56 1.95 8.89
C GLU A 150 21.52 0.96 10.07
N VAL A 151 21.29 -0.34 9.78
CA VAL A 151 21.28 -1.39 10.81
C VAL A 151 22.66 -1.60 11.42
N ARG A 152 23.73 -1.28 10.69
CA ARG A 152 25.11 -1.41 11.18
C ARG A 152 25.42 -0.45 12.33
N PHE A 153 24.97 0.80 12.18
CA PHE A 153 25.29 1.91 13.08
C PHE A 153 24.18 2.19 14.10
N GLY A 154 23.02 1.54 13.94
CA GLY A 154 21.90 1.63 14.88
C GLY A 154 22.10 0.79 16.14
N ARG A 155 21.13 0.91 17.07
CA ARG A 155 21.04 -0.01 18.22
C ARG A 155 20.69 -1.41 17.72
N VAL A 156 21.51 -2.39 18.08
CA VAL A 156 21.29 -3.81 17.78
C VAL A 156 21.06 -4.58 19.07
N GLN A 157 20.19 -5.57 19.00
CA GLN A 157 19.97 -6.51 20.09
C GLN A 157 20.73 -7.82 19.86
N PHE A 158 21.15 -8.43 20.96
CA PHE A 158 21.66 -9.80 20.99
C PHE A 158 20.52 -10.66 21.52
N PRO A 159 19.92 -11.53 20.70
CA PRO A 159 18.85 -12.38 21.19
C PRO A 159 19.40 -13.37 22.21
N GLU A 160 18.60 -13.67 23.24
CA GLU A 160 18.94 -14.65 24.27
C GLU A 160 19.13 -16.05 23.67
N TRP A 161 18.31 -16.40 22.69
CA TRP A 161 18.42 -17.62 21.89
C TRP A 161 18.93 -17.29 20.47
N PRO A 162 19.89 -18.05 19.94
CA PRO A 162 20.45 -17.76 18.63
C PRO A 162 19.42 -18.05 17.51
N ASP A 163 19.08 -17.04 16.71
CA ASP A 163 18.24 -17.22 15.51
C ASP A 163 19.03 -17.84 14.33
N LEU A 164 20.37 -17.79 14.42
CA LEU A 164 21.31 -18.24 13.41
C LEU A 164 22.30 -19.22 14.02
N SER A 165 22.64 -20.27 13.28
CA SER A 165 23.77 -21.14 13.60
C SER A 165 24.85 -21.00 12.53
N VAL A 166 26.11 -21.23 12.92
CA VAL A 166 27.25 -21.16 12.01
C VAL A 166 28.06 -22.45 12.10
N THR A 167 28.49 -22.94 10.94
CA THR A 167 29.38 -24.09 10.82
C THR A 167 30.54 -23.73 9.91
N LEU A 168 31.77 -23.99 10.36
CA LEU A 168 32.96 -23.75 9.55
C LEU A 168 33.10 -24.85 8.49
N THR A 169 33.46 -24.45 7.28
CA THR A 169 33.75 -25.34 6.15
C THR A 169 35.13 -25.00 5.59
N GLU A 170 35.68 -25.86 4.72
CA GLU A 170 36.99 -25.61 4.10
C GLU A 170 37.05 -24.30 3.30
N ARG A 171 35.92 -23.85 2.76
CA ARG A 171 35.83 -22.65 1.91
C ARG A 171 35.37 -21.39 2.66
N GLY A 172 34.87 -21.52 3.89
CA GLY A 172 34.33 -20.39 4.64
C GLY A 172 33.43 -20.79 5.81
N ALA A 173 32.34 -20.06 6.01
CA ALA A 173 31.32 -20.38 7.00
C ALA A 173 29.95 -20.59 6.35
N ARG A 174 29.26 -21.64 6.78
CA ARG A 174 27.86 -21.90 6.46
C ARG A 174 27.00 -21.32 7.58
N LEU A 175 26.11 -20.41 7.23
CA LEU A 175 25.14 -19.80 8.14
C LEU A 175 23.77 -20.44 7.91
N VAL A 176 23.09 -20.90 8.96
CA VAL A 176 21.75 -21.51 8.84
C VAL A 176 20.78 -20.76 9.73
N ASN A 177 19.58 -20.48 9.21
CA ASN A 177 18.49 -19.95 10.02
C ASN A 177 17.84 -21.06 10.83
N VAL A 178 17.97 -20.99 12.16
CA VAL A 178 17.40 -21.95 13.11
C VAL A 178 16.16 -21.40 13.83
N SER A 179 15.71 -20.20 13.49
CA SER A 179 14.49 -19.60 14.03
C SER A 179 13.22 -20.14 13.35
N ASP A 180 12.06 -19.91 13.99
CA ASP A 180 10.75 -20.33 13.50
C ASP A 180 10.21 -19.50 12.32
N GLY A 181 10.97 -18.52 11.83
CA GLY A 181 10.53 -17.55 10.83
C GLY A 181 11.62 -17.08 9.88
N PRO A 182 11.25 -16.35 8.81
CA PRO A 182 12.23 -15.80 7.89
C PRO A 182 13.00 -14.63 8.53
N LEU A 183 14.29 -14.54 8.22
CA LEU A 183 15.18 -13.45 8.65
C LEU A 183 15.57 -12.61 7.44
N ARG A 184 15.46 -11.29 7.54
CA ARG A 184 15.92 -10.35 6.50
C ARG A 184 17.36 -9.97 6.80
N LEU A 185 18.27 -10.32 5.91
CA LEU A 185 19.70 -10.09 6.08
C LEU A 185 20.06 -8.70 5.57
N ALA A 186 20.76 -7.92 6.39
CA ALA A 186 21.25 -6.59 6.04
C ALA A 186 22.66 -6.65 5.42
N GLY A 187 23.50 -7.49 6.00
CA GLY A 187 24.90 -7.66 5.61
C GLY A 187 25.69 -8.39 6.68
N TRP A 188 26.95 -8.67 6.39
CA TRP A 188 27.85 -9.35 7.31
C TRP A 188 29.30 -8.85 7.23
N SER A 189 30.10 -9.15 8.25
CA SER A 189 31.53 -8.82 8.32
C SER A 189 32.31 -9.94 9.03
N PRO A 190 33.51 -10.31 8.56
CA PRO A 190 34.45 -11.09 9.37
C PRO A 190 34.83 -10.33 10.66
N SER A 191 35.12 -11.05 11.74
CA SER A 191 35.66 -10.46 12.97
C SER A 191 37.04 -9.87 12.70
N GLY A 192 37.32 -8.68 13.23
CA GLY A 192 38.61 -8.00 13.03
C GLY A 192 38.75 -7.28 11.68
N MET A 193 37.73 -7.34 10.82
CA MET A 193 37.65 -6.52 9.62
C MET A 193 36.45 -5.58 9.68
N ASN A 194 36.60 -4.38 9.13
CA ASN A 194 35.50 -3.44 8.94
C ASN A 194 34.97 -3.59 7.51
N ALA A 195 34.18 -4.64 7.25
CA ALA A 195 33.56 -4.88 5.95
C ALA A 195 32.03 -4.86 6.05
N TRP A 196 31.35 -4.56 4.94
CA TRP A 196 29.90 -4.74 4.82
C TRP A 196 29.62 -5.56 3.57
N LEU A 197 29.59 -6.87 3.75
CA LEU A 197 29.45 -7.83 2.68
C LEU A 197 27.99 -8.27 2.56
N ARG A 198 27.56 -8.49 1.32
CA ARG A 198 26.24 -9.04 1.03
C ARG A 198 26.25 -10.54 1.29
N VAL A 199 25.21 -11.05 1.96
CA VAL A 199 25.05 -12.49 2.15
C VAL A 199 24.67 -13.13 0.83
N ARG A 200 25.19 -14.34 0.58
CA ARG A 200 24.96 -15.11 -0.63
C ARG A 200 24.55 -16.53 -0.28
N ASP A 201 23.84 -17.19 -1.18
CA ASP A 201 23.63 -18.63 -1.08
C ASP A 201 24.90 -19.41 -1.46
N GLU A 202 24.84 -20.74 -1.39
CA GLU A 202 25.96 -21.62 -1.77
C GLU A 202 26.32 -21.53 -3.26
N GLY A 203 25.39 -21.09 -4.12
CA GLY A 203 25.61 -20.83 -5.55
C GLY A 203 26.20 -19.44 -5.84
N GLY A 204 26.38 -18.61 -4.81
CA GLY A 204 26.89 -17.24 -4.93
C GLY A 204 25.85 -16.19 -5.30
N ALA A 205 24.57 -16.56 -5.44
CA ALA A 205 23.50 -15.61 -5.68
C ALA A 205 23.21 -14.78 -4.42
N PRO A 206 22.95 -13.47 -4.55
CA PRO A 206 22.72 -12.62 -3.40
C PRO A 206 21.43 -12.98 -2.66
N LEU A 207 21.51 -13.11 -1.34
CA LEU A 207 20.40 -13.46 -0.48
C LEU A 207 20.01 -12.29 0.44
N ASN A 208 18.76 -11.84 0.32
CA ASN A 208 18.20 -10.77 1.16
C ASN A 208 17.31 -11.29 2.29
N THR A 209 16.77 -12.51 2.12
CA THR A 209 15.90 -13.18 3.08
C THR A 209 16.38 -14.62 3.23
N LEU A 210 16.61 -15.04 4.47
CA LEU A 210 16.97 -16.41 4.82
C LEU A 210 15.75 -17.05 5.48
N ASN A 211 15.09 -17.96 4.78
CA ASN A 211 13.93 -18.69 5.32
C ASN A 211 14.37 -19.64 6.45
N ALA A 212 13.42 -20.04 7.30
CA ALA A 212 13.69 -21.03 8.34
C ALA A 212 14.26 -22.32 7.72
N GLY A 213 15.37 -22.83 8.28
CA GLY A 213 16.10 -23.99 7.76
C GLY A 213 16.97 -23.75 6.53
N GLN A 214 16.91 -22.57 5.90
CA GLN A 214 17.73 -22.24 4.74
C GLN A 214 19.17 -21.93 5.17
N SER A 215 20.15 -22.30 4.33
CA SER A 215 21.56 -21.98 4.50
C SER A 215 22.02 -20.84 3.59
N ALA A 216 23.05 -20.14 4.04
CA ALA A 216 23.82 -19.15 3.30
C ALA A 216 25.31 -19.43 3.47
N PHE A 217 26.11 -18.96 2.51
CA PHE A 217 27.55 -19.15 2.50
C PHE A 217 28.28 -17.80 2.67
N LEU A 218 29.21 -17.77 3.62
CA LEU A 218 30.06 -16.61 3.92
C LEU A 218 31.50 -16.98 3.55
N PRO A 219 32.07 -16.41 2.47
CA PRO A 219 33.44 -16.68 2.09
C PRO A 219 34.40 -16.09 3.12
N LEU A 220 35.17 -16.93 3.81
CA LEU A 220 36.15 -16.52 4.80
C LEU A 220 37.55 -16.98 4.39
N ASN A 221 38.56 -16.21 4.78
CA ASN A 221 39.94 -16.65 4.69
C ASN A 221 40.33 -17.42 5.96
N GLY A 222 41.36 -18.26 5.89
CA GLY A 222 41.84 -19.07 7.02
C GLY A 222 42.37 -18.29 8.24
N ARG A 223 42.33 -16.94 8.19
CA ARG A 223 42.73 -16.04 9.27
C ARG A 223 41.53 -15.39 9.99
N ALA A 224 40.31 -15.52 9.47
CA ALA A 224 39.13 -14.96 10.11
C ALA A 224 38.85 -15.67 11.43
N GLY A 225 38.72 -14.93 12.52
CA GLY A 225 38.44 -15.44 13.88
C GLY A 225 36.99 -15.31 14.31
N GLY A 226 36.06 -15.17 13.36
CA GLY A 226 34.67 -14.86 13.69
C GLY A 226 33.88 -14.20 12.56
N VAL A 227 32.57 -14.11 12.77
CA VAL A 227 31.61 -13.42 11.91
C VAL A 227 30.62 -12.57 12.70
N ARG A 228 30.13 -11.53 12.03
CA ARG A 228 29.09 -10.61 12.48
C ARG A 228 28.04 -10.53 11.39
N VAL A 229 26.79 -10.86 11.71
CA VAL A 229 25.68 -10.84 10.73
C VAL A 229 24.56 -9.98 11.28
N TRP A 230 24.18 -8.96 10.52
CA TRP A 230 23.08 -8.05 10.87
C TRP A 230 21.81 -8.49 10.16
N TYR A 231 20.72 -8.60 10.91
CA TYR A 231 19.46 -9.07 10.38
C TYR A 231 18.25 -8.50 11.13
N VAL A 232 17.07 -8.66 10.53
CA VAL A 232 15.78 -8.28 11.12
C VAL A 232 14.83 -9.48 11.03
N PRO A 233 14.29 -9.99 12.15
CA PRO A 233 13.32 -11.07 12.12
C PRO A 233 11.98 -10.61 11.54
N VAL A 234 11.39 -11.42 10.66
CA VAL A 234 10.05 -11.18 10.11
C VAL A 234 9.03 -11.89 10.97
N HIS A 235 8.15 -11.12 11.64
CA HIS A 235 7.09 -11.71 12.45
C HIS A 235 6.02 -12.33 11.56
N ARG A 236 5.78 -13.64 11.71
CA ARG A 236 4.85 -14.45 10.90
C ARG A 236 3.37 -14.09 11.12
N ARG A 237 3.04 -13.37 12.20
CA ARG A 237 1.68 -12.94 12.55
C ARG A 237 1.55 -11.44 12.48
N GLY A 238 1.02 -10.90 11.37
CA GLY A 238 0.24 -9.65 11.29
C GLY A 238 0.82 -8.37 11.91
N GLY A 239 2.05 -8.40 12.40
CA GLY A 239 2.70 -7.34 13.15
C GLY A 239 3.19 -6.30 12.18
N ARG A 240 2.52 -5.16 12.20
CA ARG A 240 2.77 -3.99 11.34
C ARG A 240 4.11 -3.30 11.61
N GLN A 241 4.94 -3.85 12.49
CA GLN A 241 6.23 -3.31 12.88
C GLN A 241 7.37 -4.18 12.34
N PRO A 242 8.37 -3.58 11.68
CA PRO A 242 9.63 -4.27 11.41
C PRO A 242 10.17 -4.82 12.73
N GLY A 243 10.64 -6.07 12.74
CA GLY A 243 11.34 -6.60 13.91
C GLY A 243 12.53 -5.72 14.28
N GLU A 244 12.90 -5.70 15.55
CA GLU A 244 14.06 -4.93 15.98
C GLU A 244 15.35 -5.47 15.34
N PRO A 245 16.28 -4.60 14.91
CA PRO A 245 17.53 -5.06 14.32
C PRO A 245 18.37 -5.87 15.31
N ARG A 246 18.84 -7.04 14.87
CA ARG A 246 19.64 -7.98 15.65
C ARG A 246 21.01 -8.20 15.05
N LEU A 247 21.97 -8.55 15.91
CA LEU A 247 23.34 -8.88 15.51
C LEU A 247 23.70 -10.27 16.01
N PHE A 248 23.93 -11.18 15.07
CA PHE A 248 24.53 -12.47 15.35
C PHE A 248 26.06 -12.34 15.40
N ARG A 249 26.65 -12.91 16.45
CA ARG A 249 28.10 -12.92 16.67
C ARG A 249 28.55 -14.35 16.92
N ALA A 250 29.55 -14.79 16.17
CA ALA A 250 30.27 -16.01 16.45
C ALA A 250 31.76 -15.72 16.31
N ASP A 251 32.53 -16.04 17.34
CA ASP A 251 33.99 -15.90 17.36
C ASP A 251 34.63 -17.27 17.57
N TRP A 252 35.81 -17.47 16.99
CA TRP A 252 36.61 -18.69 17.12
C TRP A 252 38.09 -18.36 16.95
N THR A 253 38.95 -19.29 17.34
CA THR A 253 40.40 -19.16 17.10
C THR A 253 40.73 -19.73 15.72
N PRO A 254 41.33 -18.95 14.80
CA PRO A 254 41.75 -19.48 13.50
C PRO A 254 42.78 -20.60 13.66
N PRO A 255 42.74 -21.66 12.82
CA PRO A 255 43.69 -22.77 12.90
C PRO A 255 45.15 -22.31 12.80
N VAL A 256 45.41 -21.26 12.02
CA VAL A 256 46.74 -20.65 11.84
C VAL A 256 47.34 -20.13 13.16
N TYR A 257 46.50 -19.83 14.15
CA TYR A 257 46.93 -19.35 15.46
C TYR A 257 46.70 -20.40 16.57
N ALA A 258 46.34 -21.63 16.22
CA ALA A 258 46.10 -22.70 17.20
C ALA A 258 47.36 -23.04 18.01
N ASP A 259 48.54 -22.94 17.40
CA ASP A 259 49.83 -23.24 18.04
C ASP A 259 50.37 -22.08 18.90
N GLN A 260 49.78 -20.89 18.81
CA GLN A 260 50.20 -19.69 19.57
C GLN A 260 49.38 -19.50 20.86
N ARG A 261 48.71 -20.55 21.33
CA ARG A 261 47.83 -20.51 22.49
C ARG A 261 48.65 -20.36 23.78
N VAL A 262 48.94 -19.12 24.15
CA VAL A 262 49.38 -18.80 25.52
C VAL A 262 48.14 -18.90 26.40
N LEU A 263 48.12 -19.92 27.26
CA LEU A 263 47.16 -20.00 28.36
C LEU A 263 47.39 -18.78 29.26
N ASN A 264 46.37 -17.93 29.41
CA ASN A 264 46.23 -17.04 30.57
C ASN A 264 45.15 -17.64 31.48
#